data_AF-A0A7S3WKG8-F1
#
_entry.id   AF-A0A7S3WKG8-F1
#
_cell.length_a   1.000
_cell.length_b   1.000
_cell.length_c   1.000
_cell.angle_alpha   90.00
_cell.angle_beta   90.00
_cell.angle_gamma   90.00
#
_symmetry.space_group_name_H-M   'P 1'
#
loop_
_entity.id
_entity.type
_entity.pdbx_description
1 polymer ?
#
loop_
_entity_poly.entity_id
_entity_poly.type
_entity_poly.pdbx_seq_one_letter_code
_entity_poly.pdbx_strand_id
1 'polypeptide(L)'
;SLGDGRVLSPPSRRPLRAMPKAAFVFPAASGHTNPSLPLARALVERGWDVDYLHSPQFQEAIEDTGATFVDRDLAFKELGIDDYTAMVKATLTEYGAAAP
;
A
#
# COMPACT_ATOMS: atom_id res chain seq x y z
N SER A 1 -16.20 -28.06 56.40
CA SER A 1 -15.08 -27.51 55.61
C SER A 1 -15.31 -27.92 54.17
N LEU A 2 -15.87 -27.02 53.35
CA LEU A 2 -16.09 -27.24 51.92
C LEU A 2 -15.10 -26.33 51.18
N GLY A 3 -14.22 -26.95 50.39
CA GLY A 3 -13.13 -26.29 49.69
C GLY A 3 -13.63 -25.40 48.54
N ASP A 4 -13.09 -24.20 48.50
CA ASP A 4 -13.37 -23.13 47.54
C ASP A 4 -12.70 -23.47 46.19
N GLY A 5 -13.42 -24.18 45.33
CA GLY A 5 -12.96 -24.58 43.99
C GLY A 5 -13.02 -23.42 43.01
N ARG A 6 -12.02 -22.51 43.05
CA ARG A 6 -11.85 -21.52 41.97
C ARG A 6 -11.39 -22.22 40.69
N VAL A 7 -12.34 -22.39 39.77
CA VAL A 7 -12.06 -22.76 38.38
C VAL A 7 -11.23 -21.64 37.77
N LEU A 8 -9.94 -21.90 37.53
CA LEU A 8 -9.09 -21.01 36.75
C LEU A 8 -9.63 -20.97 35.32
N SER A 9 -10.17 -19.83 34.90
CA SER A 9 -10.55 -19.62 33.51
C SER A 9 -9.31 -19.75 32.61
N PRO A 10 -9.41 -20.43 31.44
CA PRO A 10 -8.28 -20.53 30.52
C PRO A 10 -7.83 -19.13 30.07
N PRO A 11 -6.53 -18.92 29.76
CA PRO A 11 -6.05 -17.64 29.28
C PRO A 11 -6.85 -17.23 28.04
N SER A 12 -7.46 -16.05 28.10
CA SER A 12 -8.12 -15.41 26.96
C SER A 12 -7.17 -15.41 25.76
N ARG A 13 -7.46 -16.21 24.73
CA ARG A 13 -6.75 -16.11 23.44
C ARG A 13 -7.01 -14.71 22.92
N ARG A 14 -5.99 -13.84 22.93
CA ARG A 14 -6.04 -12.61 22.12
C ARG A 14 -6.35 -13.05 20.69
N PRO A 15 -7.34 -12.45 20.01
CA PRO A 15 -7.52 -12.71 18.59
C PRO A 15 -6.18 -12.42 17.88
N LEU A 16 -5.79 -13.30 16.95
CA LEU A 16 -4.66 -13.05 16.07
C LEU A 16 -4.88 -11.67 15.47
N ARG A 17 -3.94 -10.74 15.70
CA ARG A 17 -4.05 -9.40 15.15
C ARG A 17 -4.09 -9.55 13.63
N ALA A 18 -5.16 -9.05 13.01
CA ALA A 18 -5.22 -9.01 11.56
C ALA A 18 -3.94 -8.35 11.03
N MET A 19 -3.38 -8.94 9.97
CA MET A 19 -2.18 -8.41 9.33
C MET A 19 -2.47 -6.95 8.92
N PRO A 20 -1.72 -5.97 9.45
CA PRO A 20 -1.96 -4.58 9.10
C PRO A 20 -1.60 -4.34 7.63
N LYS A 21 -2.38 -3.51 6.95
CA LYS A 21 -2.25 -3.23 5.52
C LYS A 21 -1.92 -1.76 5.27
N ALA A 22 -1.07 -1.50 4.28
CA ALA A 22 -0.74 -0.15 3.80
C ALA A 22 -0.82 -0.11 2.27
N ALA A 23 -1.24 1.03 1.72
CA ALA A 23 -1.29 1.27 0.27
C ALA A 23 -0.49 2.53 -0.07
N PHE A 24 0.43 2.41 -1.02
CA PHE A 24 1.29 3.49 -1.49
C PHE A 24 0.82 3.91 -2.88
N VAL A 25 0.48 5.19 -3.03
CA VAL A 25 -0.10 5.74 -4.26
C VAL A 25 0.63 7.03 -4.60
N PHE A 26 1.32 7.03 -5.75
CA PHE A 26 2.14 8.15 -6.19
C PHE A 26 1.80 8.56 -7.64
N PRO A 27 1.97 9.85 -8.00
CA PRO A 27 2.22 10.21 -9.39
C PRO A 27 3.49 9.51 -9.84
N ALA A 28 3.51 8.87 -11.01
CA ALA A 28 4.64 8.03 -11.47
C ALA A 28 5.89 8.85 -11.83
N ALA A 29 6.54 9.43 -10.83
CA ALA A 29 7.82 10.13 -10.93
C ALA A 29 8.81 9.51 -9.95
N SER A 30 10.00 9.17 -10.43
CA SER A 30 11.06 8.49 -9.66
C SER A 30 11.45 9.24 -8.38
N GLY A 31 11.34 10.57 -8.38
CA GLY A 31 11.60 11.42 -7.21
C GLY A 31 10.64 11.18 -6.04
N HIS A 32 9.43 10.67 -6.29
CA HIS A 32 8.46 10.33 -5.24
C HIS A 32 8.54 8.84 -4.87
N THR A 33 8.78 7.96 -5.84
CA THR A 33 8.78 6.51 -5.62
C THR A 33 10.03 6.04 -4.87
N ASN A 34 11.23 6.45 -5.29
CA ASN A 34 12.48 5.88 -4.76
C ASN A 34 12.64 6.05 -3.23
N PRO A 35 12.30 7.21 -2.62
CA PRO A 35 12.37 7.37 -1.17
C PRO A 35 11.44 6.44 -0.39
N SER A 36 10.38 5.92 -1.01
CA SER A 36 9.38 5.07 -0.36
C SER A 36 9.77 3.58 -0.33
N LEU A 37 10.68 3.13 -1.20
CA LEU A 37 11.08 1.71 -1.30
C LEU A 37 11.70 1.16 0.00
N PRO A 38 12.64 1.87 0.68
CA PRO A 38 13.17 1.39 1.96
C PRO A 38 12.11 1.33 3.08
N LEU A 39 11.11 2.23 3.04
CA LEU A 39 10.01 2.22 3.99
C LEU A 39 9.09 1.01 3.77
N ALA A 40 8.76 0.71 2.51
CA ALA A 40 7.96 -0.47 2.17
C ALA A 40 8.65 -1.77 2.62
N ARG A 41 9.94 -1.93 2.33
CA ARG A 41 10.73 -3.06 2.82
C ARG A 41 10.64 -3.20 4.35
N ALA A 42 10.84 -2.11 5.07
CA ALA A 42 10.77 -2.09 6.52
C ALA A 42 9.38 -2.47 7.07
N LEU A 43 8.29 -2.09 6.38
CA LEU A 43 6.93 -2.47 6.75
C LEU A 43 6.67 -3.97 6.51
N VAL A 44 7.08 -4.48 5.35
CA VAL A 44 6.98 -5.91 5.01
C VAL A 44 7.75 -6.77 6.01
N GLU A 45 8.99 -6.39 6.36
CA GLU A 45 9.80 -7.05 7.39
C GLU A 45 9.12 -7.07 8.78
N ARG A 46 8.21 -6.12 9.05
CA ARG A 46 7.40 -6.05 10.28
C ARG A 46 6.08 -6.82 10.18
N GLY A 47 5.86 -7.55 9.09
CA GLY A 47 4.66 -8.34 8.83
C GLY A 47 3.46 -7.51 8.38
N TRP A 48 3.69 -6.39 7.69
CA TRP A 48 2.61 -5.66 7.02
C TRP A 48 2.38 -6.19 5.60
N ASP A 49 1.14 -6.12 5.16
CA ASP A 49 0.75 -6.25 3.76
C ASP A 49 0.83 -4.88 3.10
N VAL A 50 1.66 -4.73 2.05
CA VAL A 50 1.95 -3.44 1.43
C VAL A 50 1.68 -3.52 -0.06
N ASP A 51 0.75 -2.70 -0.55
CA ASP A 51 0.44 -2.58 -1.98
C ASP A 51 0.98 -1.27 -2.55
N TYR A 52 1.46 -1.30 -3.79
CA TYR A 52 1.76 -0.13 -4.60
C TYR A 52 0.84 -0.07 -5.80
N LEU A 53 0.01 0.98 -5.87
CA LEU A 53 -0.73 1.30 -7.09
C LEU A 53 0.17 2.17 -7.97
N HIS A 54 0.80 1.58 -8.99
CA HIS A 54 1.87 2.25 -9.72
C HIS A 54 1.91 1.92 -11.22
N SER A 55 2.73 2.67 -11.98
CA SER A 55 3.08 2.33 -13.37
C SER A 55 3.96 1.08 -13.46
N PRO A 56 3.81 0.25 -14.52
CA PRO A 56 4.56 -1.00 -14.71
C PRO A 56 6.09 -0.88 -14.65
N GLN A 57 6.63 0.27 -15.04
CA GLN A 57 8.08 0.52 -15.02
C GLN A 57 8.74 0.46 -13.62
N PHE A 58 7.95 0.45 -12.54
CA PHE A 58 8.46 0.30 -11.17
C PHE A 58 8.19 -1.07 -10.56
N GLN A 59 7.55 -1.98 -11.28
CA GLN A 59 7.12 -3.28 -10.76
C GLN A 59 8.28 -4.03 -10.09
N GLU A 60 9.39 -4.22 -10.79
CA GLU A 60 10.57 -4.92 -10.27
C GLU A 60 11.09 -4.28 -8.97
N ALA A 61 11.28 -2.95 -8.97
CA ALA A 61 11.79 -2.23 -7.80
C ALA A 61 10.84 -2.29 -6.59
N ILE A 62 9.52 -2.39 -6.83
CA ILE A 62 8.50 -2.56 -5.80
C ILE A 62 8.54 -3.98 -5.24
N GLU A 63 8.48 -4.98 -6.12
CA GLU A 63 8.44 -6.40 -5.74
C GLU A 63 9.73 -6.82 -5.02
N ASP A 64 10.88 -6.23 -5.37
CA ASP A 64 12.15 -6.40 -4.65
C ASP A 64 12.07 -6.02 -3.16
N THR A 65 11.12 -5.17 -2.76
CA THR A 65 10.89 -4.81 -1.34
C THR A 65 10.05 -5.85 -0.59
N GLY A 66 9.42 -6.79 -1.30
CA GLY A 66 8.41 -7.70 -0.79
C GLY A 66 6.99 -7.11 -0.75
N ALA A 67 6.80 -5.89 -1.25
CA ALA A 67 5.50 -5.29 -1.48
C ALA A 67 4.84 -5.85 -2.75
N THR A 68 3.52 -5.71 -2.85
CA THR A 68 2.72 -6.14 -4.00
C THR A 68 2.58 -4.99 -5.00
N PHE A 69 2.90 -5.25 -6.26
CA PHE A 69 2.61 -4.32 -7.35
C PHE A 69 1.14 -4.47 -7.81
N VAL A 70 0.45 -3.34 -7.93
CA VAL A 70 -0.88 -3.22 -8.52
C VAL A 70 -0.78 -2.27 -9.70
N ASP A 71 -1.11 -2.76 -10.90
CA ASP A 71 -1.09 -1.95 -12.11
C ASP A 71 -2.16 -0.86 -12.02
N ARG A 72 -1.70 0.38 -11.86
CA ARG A 72 -2.56 1.56 -11.78
C ARG A 72 -3.38 1.75 -13.06
N ASP A 73 -2.76 1.57 -14.22
CA ASP A 73 -3.39 1.91 -15.49
C ASP A 73 -4.52 0.91 -15.78
N LEU A 74 -4.33 -0.37 -15.43
CA LEU A 74 -5.41 -1.37 -15.44
C LEU A 74 -6.50 -1.05 -14.41
N ALA A 75 -6.14 -0.78 -13.16
CA ALA A 75 -7.10 -0.46 -12.10
C ALA A 75 -7.95 0.79 -12.43
N PHE A 76 -7.34 1.80 -13.03
CA PHE A 76 -8.01 3.04 -13.42
C PHE A 76 -8.92 2.85 -14.63
N LYS A 77 -8.55 1.98 -15.56
CA LYS A 77 -9.42 1.60 -16.67
C LYS A 77 -10.71 0.95 -16.19
N GLU A 78 -10.67 0.10 -15.16
CA GLU A 78 -11.87 -0.48 -14.55
C GLU A 78 -12.80 0.58 -13.92
N LEU A 79 -12.25 1.73 -13.56
CA LEU A 79 -12.98 2.88 -13.02
C LEU A 79 -13.42 3.88 -14.10
N GLY A 80 -13.20 3.56 -15.39
CA GLY A 80 -13.54 4.44 -16.52
C GLY A 80 -12.55 5.59 -16.74
N ILE A 81 -11.34 5.48 -16.21
CA ILE A 81 -10.25 6.44 -16.46
C ILE A 81 -9.31 5.82 -17.50
N ASP A 82 -9.55 6.14 -18.77
CA ASP A 82 -8.82 5.54 -19.90
C ASP A 82 -7.39 6.09 -20.08
N ASP A 83 -7.17 7.38 -19.78
CA ASP A 83 -5.87 8.03 -19.89
C ASP A 83 -5.58 8.89 -18.66
N TYR A 84 -5.03 8.25 -17.63
CA TYR A 84 -4.59 8.89 -16.40
C TYR A 84 -3.58 10.02 -16.66
N THR A 85 -2.68 9.83 -17.62
CA THR A 85 -1.63 10.82 -17.89
C THR A 85 -2.21 12.09 -18.49
N ALA A 86 -3.15 11.95 -19.44
CA ALA A 86 -3.88 13.09 -19.99
C ALA A 86 -4.70 13.80 -18.92
N MET A 87 -5.40 13.05 -18.05
CA MET A 87 -6.16 13.61 -16.94
C MET A 87 -5.27 14.45 -15.99
N VAL A 88 -4.11 13.92 -15.59
CA VAL A 88 -3.16 14.66 -14.73
C VAL A 88 -2.64 15.91 -15.44
N LYS A 89 -2.27 15.82 -16.72
CA LYS A 89 -1.79 16.98 -17.49
C LYS A 89 -2.85 18.06 -17.64
N ALA A 90 -4.11 17.67 -17.91
CA ALA A 90 -5.23 18.60 -17.99
C ALA A 90 -5.44 19.32 -16.66
N THR A 91 -5.41 18.56 -15.56
CA THR A 91 -5.51 19.11 -14.20
C THR A 91 -4.36 20.08 -13.90
N LEU A 92 -3.11 19.72 -14.17
CA LEU A 92 -1.97 20.63 -13.96
C LEU A 92 -2.10 21.93 -14.77
N THR A 93 -2.59 21.82 -16.01
CA THR A 93 -2.85 22.97 -16.88
C THR A 93 -3.96 23.86 -16.30
N GLU A 94 -5.06 23.28 -15.83
CA GLU A 94 -6.19 24.00 -15.23
C GLU A 94 -5.76 24.84 -14.02
N TYR A 95 -4.89 24.28 -13.15
CA TYR A 95 -4.42 24.94 -11.93
C TYR A 95 -3.14 25.77 -12.13
N GLY A 96 -2.67 25.97 -13.37
CA GLY A 96 -1.49 26.79 -13.67
C GLY A 96 -0.17 26.23 -13.14
N ALA A 97 -0.13 24.94 -12.77
CA ALA A 97 1.11 24.26 -12.45
C ALA A 97 1.83 23.94 -13.77
N ALA A 98 3.05 24.47 -13.96
CA ALA A 98 3.87 24.12 -15.11
C ALA A 98 4.02 22.60 -15.16
N ALA A 99 3.75 22.00 -16.33
CA ALA A 99 4.02 20.59 -16.54
C ALA A 99 5.51 20.32 -16.23
N PRO A 100 5.84 19.31 -15.41
CA PRO A 100 7.22 18.98 -15.09
C PRO A 100 8.02 18.56 -16.32
#